data_AF-A0A7C5WL65-F1
#
_entry.id   AF-A0A7C5WL65-F1
#
_cell.length_a   1.000
_cell.length_b   1.000
_cell.length_c   1.000
_cell.angle_alpha   90.00
_cell.angle_beta   90.00
_cell.angle_gamma   90.00
#
_symmetry.space_group_name_H-M   'P 1'
#
loop_
_entity.id
_entity.type
_entity.pdbx_description
1 polymer ?
#
loop_
_entity_poly.entity_id
_entity_poly.type
_entity_poly.pdbx_seq_one_letter_code
_entity_poly.pdbx_strand_id
1 'polypeptide(L)'
;MSFAWITAIKELKRRMREPATFLLWLAIPLLVCLLLGLATGSRGGKATPPRVHLLIADEDATFLSGMLVGSFSQGALGDFFRVENVDAAEGQLRIERGKASAL
;
A
#
# COMPACT_ATOMS: atom_id res chain seq x y z
N MET A 1 45.51 -7.78 4.23
CA MET A 1 44.22 -7.36 3.63
C MET A 1 44.28 -7.01 2.13
N SER A 2 45.46 -6.91 1.50
CA SER A 2 45.58 -6.58 0.07
C SER A 2 45.14 -7.71 -0.88
N PHE A 3 45.34 -8.98 -0.49
CA PHE A 3 45.09 -10.12 -1.37
C PHE A 3 43.61 -10.27 -1.76
N ALA A 4 42.70 -10.19 -0.79
CA ALA A 4 41.25 -10.28 -1.02
C ALA A 4 40.72 -9.14 -1.90
N TRP A 5 41.30 -7.95 -1.75
CA TRP A 5 40.93 -6.78 -2.55
C TRP A 5 41.36 -6.93 -4.01
N ILE A 6 42.56 -7.43 -4.25
CA ILE A 6 43.09 -7.66 -5.60
C ILE A 6 42.30 -8.76 -6.32
N THR A 7 41.95 -9.85 -5.62
CA THR A 7 41.10 -10.90 -6.20
C THR A 7 39.69 -10.40 -6.47
N ALA A 8 39.09 -9.60 -5.58
CA ALA A 8 37.77 -9.01 -5.81
C ALA A 8 37.75 -8.09 -7.05
N ILE A 9 38.74 -7.21 -7.20
CA ILE A 9 38.84 -6.31 -8.36
C ILE A 9 39.05 -7.09 -9.66
N LYS A 10 39.94 -8.09 -9.64
CA LYS A 10 40.20 -8.95 -10.81
C LYS A 10 38.92 -9.65 -11.25
N GLU A 11 38.14 -10.15 -10.30
CA GLU A 11 36.92 -10.88 -10.58
C GLU A 11 35.76 -10.01 -11.03
N LEU A 12 35.66 -8.80 -10.48
CA LEU A 12 34.73 -7.79 -10.97
C LEU A 12 35.05 -7.42 -12.43
N LYS A 13 36.32 -7.16 -12.75
CA LYS A 13 36.76 -6.84 -14.11
C LYS A 13 36.52 -7.99 -15.09
N ARG A 14 36.63 -9.24 -14.63
CA ARG A 14 36.30 -10.43 -15.41
C ARG A 14 34.80 -10.53 -15.69
N ARG A 15 33.96 -10.39 -14.67
CA ARG A 15 32.49 -10.43 -14.82
C ARG A 15 31.94 -9.27 -15.65
N MET A 16 32.56 -8.09 -15.60
CA MET A 16 32.20 -6.96 -16.46
C MET A 16 32.45 -7.21 -17.96
N ARG A 17 33.25 -8.22 -18.32
CA ARG A 17 33.44 -8.65 -19.72
C ARG A 17 32.36 -9.61 -20.22
N GLU A 18 31.48 -10.07 -19.34
CA GLU A 18 30.32 -10.91 -19.68
C GLU A 18 29.01 -10.11 -19.50
N PRO A 19 28.78 -9.06 -20.32
CA PRO A 19 27.64 -8.17 -20.15
C PRO A 19 26.30 -8.89 -20.34
N ALA A 20 26.24 -9.92 -21.18
CA ALA A 20 25.02 -10.69 -21.44
C ALA A 20 24.50 -11.39 -20.18
N THR A 21 25.38 -12.08 -19.44
CA THR A 21 25.01 -12.79 -18.20
C THR A 21 24.56 -11.80 -17.13
N PHE A 22 25.28 -10.68 -16.98
CA PHE A 22 24.92 -9.63 -16.03
C PHE A 22 23.58 -8.96 -16.37
N LEU A 23 23.38 -8.65 -17.65
CA LEU A 23 22.12 -8.08 -18.15
C LEU A 23 20.94 -9.02 -17.92
N LEU A 24 21.10 -10.31 -18.19
CA LEU A 24 20.04 -11.30 -17.98
C LEU A 24 19.70 -11.44 -16.49
N TRP A 25 20.72 -11.45 -15.63
CA TRP A 25 20.53 -11.53 -14.19
C TRP A 25 19.86 -10.28 -13.61
N LEU A 26 20.12 -9.10 -14.18
CA LEU A 26 19.49 -7.84 -13.79
C LEU A 26 18.10 -7.65 -14.43
N ALA A 27 17.87 -8.21 -15.62
CA ALA A 27 16.63 -8.07 -16.36
C ALA A 27 15.47 -8.75 -15.64
N ILE A 28 15.68 -9.92 -15.02
CA ILE A 28 14.64 -10.66 -14.28
C ILE A 28 14.06 -9.81 -13.13
N PRO A 29 14.84 -9.32 -12.15
CA PRO A 29 14.30 -8.51 -11.07
C PRO A 29 13.71 -7.18 -11.57
N LEU A 30 14.30 -6.56 -12.61
CA LEU A 30 13.74 -5.34 -13.20
C LEU A 30 12.38 -5.59 -13.86
N LEU A 31 12.22 -6.69 -14.61
CA LEU A 31 10.95 -7.06 -15.22
C LEU A 31 9.90 -7.35 -14.16
N VAL A 32 10.25 -8.05 -13.08
CA VAL A 32 9.32 -8.30 -11.97
C VAL A 32 8.89 -6.98 -11.32
N CYS A 33 9.83 -6.08 -11.01
CA CYS A 33 9.50 -4.76 -10.46
C CYS A 33 8.61 -3.95 -11.42
N LEU A 34 8.89 -3.99 -12.72
CA LEU A 34 8.09 -3.31 -13.74
C LEU A 34 6.67 -3.87 -13.79
N LEU A 35 6.52 -5.19 -13.88
CA LEU A 35 5.22 -5.86 -13.93
C LEU A 35 4.42 -5.58 -12.66
N LEU A 36 5.04 -5.64 -11.48
CA LEU A 36 4.38 -5.32 -10.23
C LEU A 36 3.96 -3.84 -10.17
N GLY A 37 4.80 -2.92 -10.61
CA GLY A 37 4.45 -1.50 -10.66
C GLY A 37 3.30 -1.20 -11.62
N LEU A 38 3.27 -1.87 -12.78
CA LEU A 38 2.17 -1.77 -13.74
C LEU A 38 0.88 -2.41 -13.20
N ALA A 39 0.96 -3.59 -12.60
CA ALA A 39 -0.20 -4.31 -12.07
C ALA A 39 -0.82 -3.63 -10.83
N THR A 40 0.01 -3.07 -9.95
CA THR A 40 -0.46 -2.37 -8.74
C THR A 40 -0.78 -0.90 -8.97
N GLY A 41 -0.51 -0.36 -10.16
CA GLY A 41 -0.70 1.05 -10.49
C GLY A 41 0.19 1.99 -9.65
N SER A 42 1.24 1.45 -9.02
CA SER A 42 2.13 2.19 -8.14
C SER A 42 3.05 3.10 -8.96
N ARG A 43 2.50 4.24 -9.40
CA ARG A 43 3.19 5.28 -10.14
C ARG A 43 4.05 6.11 -9.18
N GLY A 44 5.11 5.52 -8.63
CA GLY A 44 6.15 6.21 -7.83
C GLY A 44 5.69 6.93 -6.55
N GLY A 45 4.40 6.84 -6.20
CA GLY A 45 3.83 7.37 -4.96
C GLY A 45 3.56 6.24 -3.99
N LYS A 46 3.70 6.53 -2.69
CA LYS A 46 3.34 5.64 -1.58
C LYS A 46 2.11 4.81 -1.95
N ALA A 47 2.21 3.48 -1.87
CA ALA A 47 1.09 2.58 -2.06
C ALA A 47 -0.07 3.15 -1.22
N THR A 48 -1.10 3.70 -1.89
CA THR A 48 -2.24 4.24 -1.17
C THR A 48 -2.94 3.01 -0.61
N PRO A 49 -2.99 2.84 0.71
CA PRO A 49 -3.65 1.68 1.27
C PRO A 49 -5.11 1.67 0.81
N PRO A 50 -5.71 0.49 0.62
CA PRO A 50 -7.12 0.40 0.24
C PRO A 50 -7.96 1.15 1.28
N ARG A 51 -8.69 2.18 0.82
CA ARG A 51 -9.60 2.94 1.68
C ARG A 51 -10.88 2.14 1.87
N VAL A 52 -11.07 1.60 3.07
CA VAL A 52 -12.29 0.89 3.46
C VAL A 52 -13.36 1.93 3.79
N HIS A 53 -14.55 1.78 3.20
CA HIS A 53 -15.70 2.61 3.52
C HIS A 53 -16.36 2.10 4.79
N LEU A 54 -16.24 2.85 5.88
CA LEU A 54 -16.85 2.59 7.17
C LEU A 54 -18.02 3.55 7.37
N LEU A 55 -19.23 3.00 7.40
CA LEU A 55 -20.40 3.77 7.82
C LEU A 55 -20.48 3.68 9.34
N ILE A 56 -20.86 4.75 10.01
CA ILE A 56 -21.14 4.72 11.45
C ILE A 56 -22.53 5.28 11.68
N ALA A 57 -23.37 4.52 12.36
CA ALA A 57 -24.66 4.99 12.85
C ALA A 57 -24.51 5.36 14.33
N ASP A 58 -24.47 6.66 14.62
CA ASP A 58 -24.44 7.17 15.99
C ASP A 58 -25.86 7.26 16.54
N GLU A 59 -26.32 6.20 17.19
CA GLU A 59 -27.65 6.14 17.83
C GLU A 59 -27.70 6.92 19.15
N ASP A 60 -26.55 7.16 19.79
CA ASP A 60 -26.46 7.79 21.12
C ASP A 60 -26.32 9.32 21.05
N ALA A 61 -25.93 9.86 19.89
CA ALA A 61 -25.78 11.30 19.61
C ALA A 61 -25.06 12.09 20.73
N THR A 62 -24.10 11.45 21.39
CA THR A 62 -23.44 11.97 22.58
C THR A 62 -22.07 12.57 22.24
N PHE A 63 -21.57 13.52 23.05
CA PHE A 63 -20.25 14.13 22.82
C PHE A 63 -19.11 13.09 22.71
N LEU A 64 -19.19 12.01 23.49
CA LEU A 64 -18.22 10.92 23.49
C LEU A 64 -18.26 10.09 22.19
N SER A 65 -19.45 9.81 21.65
CA SER A 65 -19.61 9.06 20.39
C SER A 65 -19.07 9.86 19.21
N GLY A 66 -19.32 11.17 19.18
CA GLY A 66 -18.70 12.08 18.19
C GLY A 66 -17.16 12.09 18.26
N MET A 67 -16.58 12.00 19.45
CA MET A 67 -15.12 11.95 19.62
C MET A 67 -14.53 10.62 19.10
N LEU A 68 -15.22 9.50 19.33
CA LEU A 68 -14.83 8.19 18.80
C LEU A 68 -14.89 8.17 17.26
N VAL A 69 -15.98 8.66 16.66
CA VAL A 69 -16.12 8.80 15.20
C VAL A 69 -15.00 9.67 14.62
N GLY A 70 -14.70 10.80 15.27
CA GLY A 70 -13.62 11.71 14.87
C GLY A 70 -12.24 11.05 14.90
N SER A 71 -12.00 10.12 15.83
CA SER A 71 -10.71 9.43 15.98
C SER A 71 -10.38 8.53 14.78
N PHE A 72 -11.37 7.91 14.13
CA PHE A 72 -11.18 7.09 12.93
C PHE A 72 -10.78 7.91 11.71
N SER A 73 -11.11 9.19 11.70
CA SER A 73 -10.73 10.13 10.63
C SER A 73 -9.36 10.77 10.87
N GLN A 74 -8.72 10.54 12.03
CA GLN A 74 -7.45 11.15 12.41
C GLN A 74 -6.27 10.17 12.34
N GLY A 75 -5.09 10.72 12.02
CA GLY A 75 -3.83 9.99 12.04
C GLY A 75 -3.78 8.84 11.05
N ALA A 76 -3.09 7.75 11.44
CA ALA A 76 -2.90 6.59 10.58
C ALA A 76 -4.21 5.92 10.16
N LEU A 77 -5.29 6.01 10.95
CA LEU A 77 -6.58 5.40 10.62
C LEU A 77 -7.29 6.13 9.46
N GLY A 78 -7.17 7.46 9.38
CA GLY A 78 -7.76 8.25 8.28
C GLY A 78 -7.17 7.93 6.91
N ASP A 79 -5.97 7.33 6.86
CA ASP A 79 -5.38 6.86 5.60
C ASP A 79 -6.04 5.56 5.09
N PHE A 80 -6.58 4.73 5.99
CA PHE A 80 -7.21 3.44 5.68
C PHE A 80 -8.73 3.49 5.68
N PHE A 81 -9.36 4.38 6.45
CA PHE A 81 -10.81 4.41 6.64
C PHE A 81 -11.40 5.70 6.09
N ARG A 82 -12.42 5.56 5.24
CA ARG A 82 -13.31 6.66 4.88
C ARG A 82 -14.57 6.53 5.70
N VAL A 83 -14.71 7.39 6.71
CA VAL A 83 -15.80 7.37 7.67
C VAL A 83 -16.92 8.29 7.21
N GLU A 84 -18.16 7.80 7.23
CA GLU A 84 -19.36 8.60 6.95
C GLU A 84 -20.44 8.29 8.01
N ASN A 85 -20.92 9.33 8.68
CA ASN A 85 -22.06 9.18 9.59
C ASN A 85 -23.34 9.10 8.78
N VAL A 86 -24.12 8.04 9.02
CA VAL A 86 -25.40 7.77 8.35
C VAL A 86 -26.44 7.31 9.36
N ASP A 87 -27.71 7.44 9.02
CA ASP A 87 -28.77 6.79 9.79
C ASP A 87 -28.64 5.26 9.70
N ALA A 88 -28.99 4.53 10.76
CA ALA A 88 -28.85 3.07 10.83
C ALA A 88 -29.60 2.38 9.68
N ALA A 89 -30.83 2.83 9.37
CA ALA A 89 -31.63 2.26 8.29
C ALA A 89 -31.03 2.56 6.91
N GLU A 90 -30.48 3.76 6.73
CA GLU A 90 -29.78 4.14 5.50
C GLU A 90 -28.48 3.37 5.31
N GLY A 91 -27.71 3.18 6.38
CA GLY A 91 -26.44 2.46 6.36
C GLY A 91 -26.61 0.99 6.01
N GLN A 92 -27.63 0.33 6.57
CA GLN A 92 -27.97 -1.06 6.24
C GLN A 92 -28.27 -1.21 4.73
N LEU A 93 -29.09 -0.32 4.18
CA LEU A 93 -29.43 -0.30 2.75
C LEU A 93 -28.20 -0.07 1.85
N ARG A 94 -27.21 0.70 2.30
CA ARG A 94 -25.97 0.94 1.56
C ARG A 94 -25.03 -0.28 1.58
N ILE A 95 -24.99 -1.02 2.68
CA ILE A 95 -24.25 -2.29 2.78
C ILE A 95 -24.87 -3.36 1.88
N GLU A 96 -26.19 -3.50 1.90
CA GLU A 96 -26.91 -4.46 1.04
C GLU A 96 -26.68 -4.18 -0.45
N ARG A 97 -26.50 -2.91 -0.82
CA ARG A 97 -26.17 -2.49 -2.19
C ARG A 97 -24.68 -2.58 -2.53
N GLY A 98 -23.84 -3.10 -1.63
CA GLY A 98 -22.39 -3.23 -1.81
C GLY A 98 -21.64 -1.90 -1.86
N LYS A 99 -22.25 -0.80 -1.38
CA LYS A 99 -21.65 0.54 -1.39
C LYS A 99 -20.83 0.85 -0.14
N ALA A 100 -20.87 -0.03 0.85
CA ALA A 100 -20.08 0.06 2.08
C ALA A 100 -19.67 -1.33 2.57
N SER A 101 -18.60 -1.39 3.37
CA SER A 101 -18.04 -2.66 3.86
C SER A 101 -18.50 -3.01 5.27
N ALA A 102 -18.87 -2.02 6.09
CA ALA A 102 -19.32 -2.21 7.47
C ALA A 102 -20.16 -0.99 7.95
N LEU A 103 -21.03 -1.25 8.94
CA LEU A 103 -21.79 -0.28 9.76
C LEU A 103 -21.23 -0.33 11.19
#